data_AF-C5CX37-F1
#
_entry.id   AF-C5CX37-F1
#
_cell.length_a   1.000
_cell.length_b   1.000
_cell.length_c   1.000
_cell.angle_alpha   90.00
_cell.angle_beta   90.00
_cell.angle_gamma   90.00
#
_symmetry.space_group_name_H-M   'P 1'
#
loop_
_entity.id
_entity.type
_entity.pdbx_description
1 polymer ?
#
loop_
_entity_poly.entity_id
_entity_poly.type
_entity_poly.pdbx_seq_one_letter_code
_entity_poly.pdbx_strand_id
1 'polypeptide(L)'
;MTEHTKTDGLPGMDMPVAFEAGSGAFGKAPPRNEKMSSAKVECNACPVLCQISDGRTGACDRYANKEGVLVRVDPVLLLRREIASETPVLVPFDRPAAEKSEGSVPDWDGDLLHADEVFVTGVGSSTTYPDYKPAPFIVASKAQGVDMVTVVTEGIFSYCSFKVKIDTDRFLGSEQANVRYRGEVVGHVTTAEYGSQMLSLGGVHHLTGGSKKEGRMTAELMQLLGNKKAVECTIDGGSTLVIQAGKAPIVNGVEEQRMRVGCGSAAVGIFARQFAGVADEVVVVDDHITGVLTEHQAGRCLDMAPSGIQMLGRKSTPGRYFQVANPGNGWGGTDIADPLSIIEGWEEGVARPGLRLLMTSTTGEHAQWYVLDEALKPVEQPMPPEVRRIVERIGENCEPSLCTVLFLGGAGGSLRAGVTENPVLLTRAIKRALVNVTCGGAPAYVWPGGGITVMADVMRMPDNSFGTVPTPAIVAPIEFSMRRDDYLALGGHMEHIFPLEQALARGAWQEDGAPLARQWVVIDEANPWPLGHPPMLG
;
A
#
# COMPACT_ATOMS: atom_id res chain seq x y z
N MET A 1 -0.93 -25.32 -24.09
CA MET A 1 -1.62 -24.19 -24.74
C MET A 1 -2.64 -23.70 -23.75
N THR A 2 -2.32 -22.64 -23.00
CA THR A 2 -3.27 -21.97 -22.12
C THR A 2 -4.13 -21.06 -22.98
N GLU A 3 -5.43 -21.36 -23.08
CA GLU A 3 -6.41 -20.50 -23.73
C GLU A 3 -6.46 -19.14 -23.03
N HIS A 4 -5.88 -18.11 -23.67
CA HIS A 4 -6.07 -16.71 -23.28
C HIS A 4 -7.38 -16.17 -23.92
N THR A 5 -8.51 -16.81 -23.61
CA THR A 5 -9.85 -16.35 -24.03
C THR A 5 -10.49 -15.65 -22.84
N LYS A 6 -10.04 -14.42 -22.58
CA LYS A 6 -10.64 -13.52 -21.58
C LYS A 6 -11.14 -12.27 -22.27
N THR A 7 -12.18 -12.39 -23.10
CA THR A 7 -12.86 -11.20 -23.65
C THR A 7 -14.33 -11.12 -23.29
N ASP A 8 -14.95 -12.24 -22.92
CA ASP A 8 -16.33 -12.28 -22.44
C ASP A 8 -16.48 -11.46 -21.15
N GLY A 9 -17.32 -10.41 -21.20
CA GLY A 9 -17.67 -9.57 -20.04
C GLY A 9 -16.69 -8.44 -19.70
N LEU A 10 -15.71 -8.13 -20.56
CA LEU A 10 -14.80 -7.00 -20.35
C LEU A 10 -15.46 -5.65 -20.75
N PRO A 11 -15.43 -4.61 -19.90
CA PRO A 11 -16.18 -3.36 -20.11
C PRO A 11 -15.93 -2.66 -21.45
N GLY A 12 -14.68 -2.63 -21.93
CA GLY A 12 -14.32 -1.99 -23.18
C GLY A 12 -14.58 -2.82 -24.44
N MET A 13 -14.84 -4.12 -24.33
CA MET A 13 -14.98 -5.01 -25.50
C MET A 13 -16.31 -4.81 -26.23
N ASP A 14 -17.35 -4.38 -25.52
CA ASP A 14 -18.70 -4.19 -26.10
C ASP A 14 -18.92 -2.76 -26.64
N MET A 15 -17.98 -1.83 -26.42
CA MET A 15 -18.12 -0.41 -26.77
C MET A 15 -17.70 -0.08 -28.22
N PRO A 16 -18.44 0.75 -28.97
CA PRO A 16 -18.09 1.09 -30.36
C PRO A 16 -16.71 1.76 -30.48
N VAL A 17 -16.00 1.50 -31.59
CA VAL A 17 -14.64 2.00 -31.84
C VAL A 17 -14.56 2.83 -33.12
N ALA A 18 -13.62 3.75 -33.15
CA ALA A 18 -13.32 4.60 -34.30
C ALA A 18 -12.50 3.84 -35.37
N PHE A 19 -13.07 3.66 -36.58
CA PHE A 19 -12.39 2.97 -37.68
C PHE A 19 -11.25 3.78 -38.34
N GLU A 20 -11.23 5.11 -38.19
CA GLU A 20 -10.26 5.99 -38.85
C GLU A 20 -9.32 6.68 -37.85
N ALA A 21 -8.46 5.91 -37.19
CA ALA A 21 -7.27 6.50 -36.54
C ALA A 21 -6.32 6.99 -37.64
N GLY A 22 -6.28 8.29 -37.90
CA GLY A 22 -5.47 8.89 -38.96
C GLY A 22 -3.98 8.47 -38.91
N SER A 23 -3.34 8.38 -40.07
CA SER A 23 -1.91 8.06 -40.21
C SER A 23 -1.03 9.26 -39.84
N GLY A 24 -0.92 9.59 -38.56
CA GLY A 24 -0.05 10.63 -38.02
C GLY A 24 0.97 10.09 -37.01
N ALA A 25 1.90 10.93 -36.56
CA ALA A 25 2.94 10.55 -35.58
C ALA A 25 2.40 9.97 -34.25
N PHE A 26 1.12 10.23 -33.95
CA PHE A 26 0.40 9.76 -32.77
C PHE A 26 -0.82 8.89 -33.10
N GLY A 27 -0.97 8.49 -34.37
CA GLY A 27 -2.05 7.63 -34.85
C GLY A 27 -1.73 6.14 -34.69
N LYS A 28 -2.46 5.29 -35.43
CA LYS A 28 -2.28 3.83 -35.40
C LYS A 28 -0.81 3.45 -35.67
N ALA A 29 -0.24 2.61 -34.80
CA ALA A 29 1.12 2.13 -34.98
C ALA A 29 1.28 1.40 -36.33
N PRO A 30 2.35 1.66 -37.10
CA PRO A 30 2.61 0.93 -38.33
C PRO A 30 2.82 -0.56 -38.03
N PRO A 31 2.48 -1.46 -38.95
CA PRO A 31 2.72 -2.88 -38.77
C PRO A 31 4.22 -3.16 -38.62
N ARG A 32 4.58 -4.03 -37.66
CA ARG A 32 5.97 -4.40 -37.36
C ARG A 32 6.76 -4.91 -38.57
N ASN A 33 6.06 -5.58 -39.48
CA ASN A 33 6.57 -6.07 -40.74
C ASN A 33 5.42 -6.29 -41.73
N GLU A 34 5.76 -6.36 -43.02
CA GLU A 34 4.80 -6.58 -44.12
C GLU A 34 4.04 -7.91 -44.04
N LYS A 35 4.52 -8.86 -43.21
CA LYS A 35 3.90 -10.17 -43.01
C LYS A 35 2.85 -10.18 -41.89
N MET A 36 2.66 -9.06 -41.19
CA MET A 36 1.67 -8.97 -40.13
C MET A 36 0.27 -9.00 -40.75
N SER A 37 -0.56 -9.95 -40.30
CA SER A 37 -1.94 -10.05 -40.76
C SER A 37 -2.70 -8.75 -40.48
N SER A 38 -3.51 -8.30 -41.43
CA SER A 38 -4.36 -7.10 -41.30
C SER A 38 -5.36 -7.20 -40.14
N ALA A 39 -5.67 -8.42 -39.67
CA ALA A 39 -6.54 -8.67 -38.53
C ALA A 39 -5.83 -8.53 -37.16
N LYS A 40 -4.54 -8.17 -37.14
CA LYS A 40 -3.78 -7.94 -35.91
C LYS A 40 -3.42 -6.46 -35.75
N VAL A 41 -3.42 -5.99 -34.51
CA VAL A 41 -2.87 -4.69 -34.12
C VAL A 41 -1.58 -4.89 -33.34
N GLU A 42 -0.60 -4.01 -33.54
CA GLU A 42 0.59 -3.93 -32.68
C GLU A 42 0.29 -2.97 -31.52
N CYS A 43 0.40 -3.46 -30.29
CA CYS A 43 0.21 -2.63 -29.11
C CYS A 43 1.48 -1.84 -28.80
N ASN A 44 1.42 -0.53 -29.01
CA ASN A 44 2.51 0.41 -28.76
C ASN A 44 2.48 1.03 -27.34
N ALA A 45 1.76 0.43 -26.39
CA ALA A 45 1.59 0.98 -25.03
C ALA A 45 2.70 0.58 -24.05
N CYS A 46 3.62 -0.31 -24.46
CA CYS A 46 4.83 -0.67 -23.72
C CYS A 46 5.92 -1.25 -24.66
N PRO A 47 7.18 -1.40 -24.20
CA PRO A 47 8.30 -1.88 -25.04
C PRO A 47 8.16 -3.31 -25.59
N VAL A 48 7.16 -4.09 -25.15
CA VAL A 48 6.95 -5.48 -25.61
C VAL A 48 6.44 -5.51 -27.05
N LEU A 49 5.67 -4.50 -27.47
CA LEU A 49 5.09 -4.42 -28.82
C LEU A 49 4.35 -5.71 -29.21
N CYS A 50 3.45 -6.17 -28.35
CA CYS A 50 2.73 -7.42 -28.56
C CYS A 50 1.73 -7.29 -29.73
N GLN A 51 1.58 -8.37 -30.51
CA GLN A 51 0.60 -8.44 -31.59
C GLN A 51 -0.69 -9.07 -31.07
N ILE A 52 -1.79 -8.34 -31.18
CA ILE A 52 -3.08 -8.73 -30.62
C ILE A 52 -4.01 -9.09 -31.78
N SER A 53 -4.50 -10.33 -31.80
CA SER A 53 -5.53 -10.75 -32.76
C SER A 53 -6.86 -10.07 -32.45
N ASP A 54 -7.66 -9.83 -33.47
CA ASP A 54 -9.01 -9.26 -33.31
C ASP A 54 -9.85 -10.02 -32.26
N GLY A 55 -10.58 -9.26 -31.45
CA GLY A 55 -11.40 -9.80 -30.35
C GLY A 55 -10.59 -10.41 -29.19
N ARG A 56 -9.30 -10.07 -29.03
CA ARG A 56 -8.43 -10.58 -27.95
C ARG A 56 -7.79 -9.45 -27.15
N THR A 57 -7.36 -9.78 -25.93
CA THR A 57 -6.49 -8.92 -25.12
C THR A 57 -5.01 -9.16 -25.44
N GLY A 58 -4.19 -8.13 -25.23
CA GLY A 58 -2.74 -8.23 -25.25
C GLY A 58 -2.20 -8.91 -23.99
N ALA A 59 -0.90 -9.17 -23.97
CA ALA A 59 -0.27 -9.97 -22.91
C ALA A 59 -0.33 -9.36 -21.48
N CYS A 60 -0.77 -8.11 -21.33
CA CYS A 60 -0.99 -7.45 -20.05
C CYS A 60 -2.47 -7.36 -19.64
N ASP A 61 -3.40 -7.86 -20.46
CA ASP A 61 -4.87 -7.74 -20.31
C ASP A 61 -5.42 -6.28 -20.27
N ARG A 62 -4.56 -5.24 -20.29
CA ARG A 62 -4.97 -3.82 -20.25
C ARG A 62 -5.44 -3.26 -21.59
N TYR A 63 -4.96 -3.84 -22.70
CA TYR A 63 -5.27 -3.40 -24.05
C TYR A 63 -5.83 -4.56 -24.86
N ALA A 64 -6.73 -4.26 -25.78
CA ALA A 64 -7.33 -5.24 -26.67
C ALA A 64 -7.31 -4.76 -28.12
N ASN A 65 -7.47 -5.71 -29.05
CA ASN A 65 -7.77 -5.42 -30.43
C ASN A 65 -9.27 -5.53 -30.65
N LYS A 66 -9.88 -4.45 -31.11
CA LYS A 66 -11.27 -4.44 -31.55
C LYS A 66 -11.32 -3.90 -32.98
N GLU A 67 -11.62 -4.78 -33.93
CA GLU A 67 -11.79 -4.46 -35.35
C GLU A 67 -10.55 -3.79 -35.97
N GLY A 68 -9.37 -4.18 -35.48
CA GLY A 68 -8.08 -3.62 -35.93
C GLY A 68 -7.67 -2.32 -35.22
N VAL A 69 -8.40 -1.90 -34.19
CA VAL A 69 -8.11 -0.72 -33.36
C VAL A 69 -7.61 -1.17 -31.99
N LEU A 70 -6.52 -0.57 -31.52
CA LEU A 70 -6.03 -0.79 -30.17
C LEU A 70 -6.89 0.01 -29.20
N VAL A 71 -7.49 -0.66 -28.21
CA VAL A 71 -8.35 -0.01 -27.21
C VAL A 71 -7.85 -0.31 -25.80
N ARG A 72 -8.02 0.64 -24.88
CA ARG A 72 -7.83 0.40 -23.44
C ARG A 72 -9.09 -0.28 -22.90
N VAL A 73 -8.88 -1.40 -22.21
CA VAL A 73 -9.96 -2.28 -21.72
C VAL A 73 -10.72 -1.67 -20.53
N ASP A 74 -9.98 -1.14 -19.55
CA ASP A 74 -10.59 -0.56 -18.35
C ASP A 74 -11.00 0.89 -18.62
N PRO A 75 -12.11 1.36 -18.01
CA PRO A 75 -12.48 2.77 -18.07
C PRO A 75 -11.49 3.64 -17.32
N VAL A 76 -11.43 4.92 -17.67
CA VAL A 76 -10.75 5.91 -16.82
C VAL A 76 -11.61 6.17 -15.58
N LEU A 77 -10.99 6.15 -14.39
CA LEU A 77 -11.70 6.51 -13.16
C LEU A 77 -11.67 8.01 -12.94
N LEU A 78 -12.84 8.57 -12.67
CA LEU A 78 -13.02 9.98 -12.33
C LEU A 78 -13.55 10.10 -10.90
N LEU A 79 -12.91 10.95 -10.11
CA LEU A 79 -13.36 11.22 -8.74
C LEU A 79 -14.40 12.33 -8.72
N ARG A 80 -15.40 12.17 -7.86
CA ARG A 80 -16.31 13.24 -7.42
C ARG A 80 -16.40 13.32 -5.91
N ARG A 81 -16.71 14.51 -5.40
CA ARG A 81 -17.01 14.74 -3.98
C ARG A 81 -18.30 14.04 -3.57
N GLU A 82 -19.36 14.20 -4.35
CA GLU A 82 -20.64 13.56 -4.15
C GLU A 82 -21.12 12.91 -5.45
N ILE A 83 -21.73 11.73 -5.35
CA ILE A 83 -22.38 11.04 -6.47
C ILE A 83 -23.80 10.69 -6.03
N ALA A 84 -24.78 10.98 -6.89
CA ALA A 84 -26.21 10.75 -6.60
C ALA A 84 -26.60 9.28 -6.43
N SER A 85 -25.73 8.34 -6.83
CA SER A 85 -25.91 6.89 -6.71
C SER A 85 -24.60 6.25 -6.29
N GLU A 86 -24.66 5.33 -5.32
CA GLU A 86 -23.50 4.54 -4.88
C GLU A 86 -23.04 3.51 -5.93
N THR A 87 -23.85 3.24 -6.95
CA THR A 87 -23.47 2.30 -8.02
C THR A 87 -22.63 3.03 -9.07
N PRO A 88 -21.37 2.61 -9.31
CA PRO A 88 -20.55 3.22 -10.35
C PRO A 88 -21.19 3.03 -11.72
N VAL A 89 -21.53 4.13 -12.39
CA VAL A 89 -22.08 4.11 -13.75
C VAL A 89 -20.93 4.18 -14.75
N LEU A 90 -20.85 3.18 -15.62
CA LEU A 90 -19.96 3.18 -16.78
C LEU A 90 -20.56 4.07 -17.87
N VAL A 91 -19.85 5.12 -18.27
CA VAL A 91 -20.32 6.08 -19.28
C VAL A 91 -19.38 6.05 -20.49
N PRO A 92 -19.87 5.68 -21.69
CA PRO A 92 -19.08 5.77 -22.92
C PRO A 92 -18.66 7.21 -23.23
N PHE A 93 -17.49 7.38 -23.83
CA PHE A 93 -17.08 8.67 -24.39
C PHE A 93 -17.72 8.91 -25.76
N ASP A 94 -18.12 10.15 -26.03
CA ASP A 94 -18.58 10.60 -27.34
C ASP A 94 -17.35 10.88 -28.22
N ARG A 95 -16.86 9.84 -28.88
CA ARG A 95 -15.73 9.93 -29.79
C ARG A 95 -16.20 10.18 -31.22
N PRO A 96 -15.56 11.12 -31.97
CA PRO A 96 -16.02 11.54 -33.30
C PRO A 96 -16.23 10.44 -34.36
N ALA A 97 -15.73 9.24 -34.11
CA ALA A 97 -15.77 8.10 -35.03
C ALA A 97 -16.39 6.82 -34.43
N ALA A 98 -16.94 6.84 -33.21
CA ALA A 98 -17.73 5.73 -32.69
C ALA A 98 -19.18 5.84 -33.19
N GLU A 99 -19.79 4.72 -33.62
CA GLU A 99 -21.24 4.72 -33.92
C GLU A 99 -22.02 5.18 -32.68
N LYS A 100 -22.88 6.19 -32.86
CA LYS A 100 -23.72 6.70 -31.78
C LYS A 100 -24.64 5.59 -31.31
N SER A 101 -24.41 5.06 -30.12
CA SER A 101 -25.35 4.13 -29.51
C SER A 101 -26.65 4.87 -29.18
N GLU A 102 -27.78 4.35 -29.65
CA GLU A 102 -29.10 4.84 -29.24
C GLU A 102 -29.24 4.66 -27.72
N GLY A 103 -29.17 5.76 -26.97
CA GLY A 103 -29.14 5.77 -25.51
C GLY A 103 -27.93 6.48 -24.88
N SER A 104 -26.93 6.90 -25.66
CA SER A 104 -25.81 7.74 -25.20
C SER A 104 -26.24 9.18 -24.93
N VAL A 105 -27.00 9.39 -23.86
CA VAL A 105 -27.21 10.74 -23.32
C VAL A 105 -25.94 11.12 -22.55
N PRO A 106 -25.29 12.26 -22.84
CA PRO A 106 -24.24 12.76 -21.97
C PRO A 106 -24.83 12.97 -20.58
N ASP A 107 -24.42 12.17 -19.61
CA ASP A 107 -24.76 12.33 -18.18
C ASP A 107 -24.05 13.56 -17.55
N TRP A 108 -23.62 14.49 -18.39
CA TRP A 108 -23.06 15.77 -17.99
C TRP A 108 -23.83 16.83 -18.75
N ASP A 109 -24.68 17.55 -18.03
CA ASP A 109 -25.48 18.68 -18.50
C ASP A 109 -24.64 19.92 -18.83
N GLY A 110 -23.31 19.82 -18.70
CA GLY A 110 -22.40 20.93 -18.92
C GLY A 110 -22.41 21.92 -17.75
N ASP A 111 -22.96 21.55 -16.59
CA ASP A 111 -23.02 22.46 -15.46
C ASP A 111 -21.61 22.71 -14.88
N LEU A 112 -21.06 23.86 -15.28
CA LEU A 112 -19.80 24.40 -14.80
C LEU A 112 -19.78 24.63 -13.27
N LEU A 113 -20.93 24.62 -12.59
CA LEU A 113 -21.01 24.76 -11.14
C LEU A 113 -20.37 23.59 -10.38
N HIS A 114 -20.33 22.40 -10.98
CA HIS A 114 -19.74 21.19 -10.36
C HIS A 114 -18.35 20.85 -10.90
N ALA A 115 -17.75 21.70 -11.75
CA ALA A 115 -16.42 21.46 -12.32
C ALA A 115 -15.31 21.39 -11.27
N ASP A 116 -15.43 22.17 -10.18
CA ASP A 116 -14.50 22.17 -9.03
C ASP A 116 -14.60 20.88 -8.19
N GLU A 117 -15.58 20.01 -8.47
CA GLU A 117 -15.86 18.77 -7.75
C GLU A 117 -15.45 17.51 -8.53
N VAL A 118 -14.80 17.67 -9.69
CA VAL A 118 -14.35 16.56 -10.53
C VAL A 118 -12.82 16.51 -10.59
N PHE A 119 -12.27 15.30 -10.46
CA PHE A 119 -10.84 15.06 -10.66
C PHE A 119 -10.62 13.86 -11.59
N VAL A 120 -9.80 14.07 -12.62
CA VAL A 120 -9.41 13.02 -13.58
C VAL A 120 -8.22 12.25 -13.00
N THR A 121 -8.37 10.93 -12.79
CA THR A 121 -7.28 10.09 -12.25
C THR A 121 -6.49 9.40 -13.34
N GLY A 122 -5.29 8.94 -12.98
CA GLY A 122 -4.45 8.13 -13.84
C GLY A 122 -4.98 6.72 -14.07
N VAL A 123 -5.92 6.22 -13.25
CA VAL A 123 -6.39 4.83 -13.33
C VAL A 123 -7.16 4.63 -14.63
N GLY A 124 -6.69 3.71 -15.49
CA GLY A 124 -7.31 3.47 -16.79
C GLY A 124 -7.06 4.56 -17.84
N SER A 125 -6.22 5.56 -17.55
CA SER A 125 -6.00 6.72 -18.43
C SER A 125 -5.16 6.42 -19.68
N SER A 126 -4.55 5.23 -19.79
CA SER A 126 -3.51 4.87 -20.77
C SER A 126 -2.11 5.38 -20.37
N THR A 127 -1.09 5.18 -21.23
CA THR A 127 0.32 5.47 -20.91
C THR A 127 0.92 6.56 -21.79
N THR A 128 2.08 7.09 -21.38
CA THR A 128 2.93 8.00 -22.16
C THR A 128 3.94 7.27 -23.04
N TYR A 129 3.72 5.99 -23.37
CA TYR A 129 4.67 5.21 -24.16
C TYR A 129 4.30 5.21 -25.66
N PRO A 130 5.28 5.33 -26.58
CA PRO A 130 6.70 5.60 -26.35
C PRO A 130 6.97 6.99 -25.76
N ASP A 131 8.11 7.12 -25.07
CA ASP A 131 8.46 8.23 -24.15
C ASP A 131 8.28 9.67 -24.67
N TYR A 132 8.16 9.89 -25.97
CA TYR A 132 7.91 11.20 -26.57
C TYR A 132 6.43 11.59 -26.57
N LYS A 133 5.50 10.67 -26.28
CA LYS A 133 4.06 10.95 -26.25
C LYS A 133 3.69 11.78 -25.01
N PRO A 134 3.02 12.93 -25.17
CA PRO A 134 2.41 13.64 -24.06
C PRO A 134 1.41 12.76 -23.30
N ALA A 135 1.16 13.09 -22.04
CA ALA A 135 0.21 12.36 -21.22
C ALA A 135 -1.18 12.33 -21.86
N PRO A 136 -1.94 11.23 -21.73
CA PRO A 136 -3.23 11.07 -22.42
C PRO A 136 -4.27 12.12 -22.04
N PHE A 137 -4.15 12.65 -20.83
CA PHE A 137 -4.99 13.70 -20.30
C PHE A 137 -4.09 14.81 -19.74
N ILE A 138 -4.15 15.98 -20.38
CA ILE A 138 -3.58 17.23 -19.88
C ILE A 138 -4.76 18.19 -19.78
N VAL A 139 -5.37 18.21 -18.60
CA VAL A 139 -6.70 18.79 -18.41
C VAL A 139 -6.58 20.17 -17.80
N ALA A 140 -7.15 21.17 -18.47
CA ALA A 140 -7.38 22.49 -17.90
C ALA A 140 -8.68 22.48 -17.10
N SER A 141 -8.60 22.94 -15.85
CA SER A 141 -9.76 23.18 -15.00
C SER A 141 -9.57 24.46 -14.21
N LYS A 142 -10.63 24.88 -13.53
CA LYS A 142 -10.53 25.85 -12.44
C LYS A 142 -10.63 25.11 -11.12
N ALA A 143 -9.98 25.66 -10.10
CA ALA A 143 -10.16 25.23 -8.72
C ALA A 143 -10.09 26.48 -7.84
N GLN A 144 -11.17 26.80 -7.13
CA GLN A 144 -11.22 27.98 -6.26
C GLN A 144 -10.85 29.28 -7.00
N GLY A 145 -11.26 29.39 -8.27
CA GLY A 145 -10.98 30.55 -9.13
C GLY A 145 -9.56 30.62 -9.70
N VAL A 146 -8.71 29.62 -9.45
CA VAL A 146 -7.35 29.52 -10.02
C VAL A 146 -7.36 28.62 -11.25
N ASP A 147 -6.70 29.05 -12.33
CA ASP A 147 -6.49 28.23 -13.52
C ASP A 147 -5.45 27.14 -13.25
N MET A 148 -5.90 25.89 -13.31
CA MET A 148 -5.11 24.69 -13.03
C MET A 148 -4.89 23.87 -14.29
N VAL A 149 -3.79 23.12 -14.29
CA VAL A 149 -3.53 22.03 -15.23
C VAL A 149 -3.24 20.76 -14.45
N THR A 150 -3.94 19.68 -14.80
CA THR A 150 -3.68 18.33 -14.27
C THR A 150 -3.20 17.44 -15.39
N VAL A 151 -1.97 16.94 -15.26
CA VAL A 151 -1.36 15.97 -16.18
C VAL A 151 -1.53 14.57 -15.61
N VAL A 152 -2.09 13.65 -16.39
CA VAL A 152 -2.60 12.37 -15.88
C VAL A 152 -2.15 11.22 -16.78
N THR A 153 -1.56 10.17 -16.18
CA THR A 153 -1.11 8.97 -16.91
C THR A 153 -1.03 7.73 -16.01
N GLU A 154 -1.10 6.55 -16.61
CA GLU A 154 -0.55 5.32 -16.02
C GLU A 154 0.95 5.24 -16.31
N GLY A 155 1.79 5.24 -15.27
CA GLY A 155 3.23 5.05 -15.38
C GLY A 155 3.61 3.57 -15.36
N ILE A 156 4.61 3.17 -16.15
CA ILE A 156 5.24 1.85 -16.05
C ILE A 156 6.45 1.98 -15.11
N PHE A 157 6.31 1.45 -13.90
CA PHE A 157 7.31 1.51 -12.84
C PHE A 157 8.11 0.20 -12.75
N SER A 158 9.31 0.20 -13.34
CA SER A 158 10.30 -0.88 -13.11
C SER A 158 11.11 -0.67 -11.83
N TYR A 159 11.20 0.59 -11.37
CA TYR A 159 11.86 0.98 -10.12
C TYR A 159 10.81 1.26 -9.05
N CYS A 160 10.15 0.20 -8.59
CA CYS A 160 9.16 0.29 -7.52
C CYS A 160 9.16 -0.93 -6.61
N SER A 161 8.57 -0.75 -5.43
CA SER A 161 8.36 -1.78 -4.42
C SER A 161 7.11 -1.45 -3.61
N PHE A 162 6.69 -2.40 -2.78
CA PHE A 162 5.78 -2.17 -1.67
C PHE A 162 6.51 -2.30 -0.35
N LYS A 163 6.26 -1.35 0.54
CA LYS A 163 6.61 -1.46 1.95
C LYS A 163 5.36 -1.92 2.69
N VAL A 164 5.46 -3.06 3.37
CA VAL A 164 4.36 -3.62 4.15
C VAL A 164 4.71 -3.50 5.63
N LYS A 165 3.85 -2.87 6.43
CA LYS A 165 3.91 -2.90 7.91
C LYS A 165 2.89 -3.92 8.39
N ILE A 166 3.34 -4.87 9.21
CA ILE A 166 2.52 -5.97 9.72
C ILE A 166 2.49 -5.84 11.23
N ASP A 167 1.33 -5.53 11.80
CA ASP A 167 1.15 -5.41 13.25
C ASP A 167 0.97 -6.78 13.89
N THR A 168 1.98 -7.21 14.64
CA THR A 168 2.04 -8.52 15.26
C THR A 168 3.15 -8.57 16.30
N ASP A 169 2.88 -9.26 17.41
CA ASP A 169 3.92 -9.65 18.38
C ASP A 169 4.57 -10.99 18.00
N ARG A 170 4.05 -11.73 17.02
CA ARG A 170 4.64 -13.00 16.58
C ARG A 170 5.89 -12.76 15.74
N PHE A 171 6.90 -13.60 15.94
CA PHE A 171 8.08 -13.58 15.09
C PHE A 171 7.74 -13.97 13.64
N LEU A 172 8.01 -13.06 12.69
CA LEU A 172 7.81 -13.33 11.26
C LEU A 172 9.05 -13.96 10.64
N GLY A 173 10.24 -13.52 11.05
CA GLY A 173 11.52 -14.00 10.56
C GLY A 173 12.62 -13.00 10.85
N SER A 174 13.88 -13.43 10.70
CA SER A 174 15.02 -12.54 10.92
C SER A 174 15.04 -11.41 9.89
N GLU A 175 15.52 -10.23 10.26
CA GLU A 175 15.77 -9.17 9.29
C GLU A 175 16.67 -9.68 8.15
N GLN A 176 16.42 -9.22 6.93
CA GLN A 176 17.01 -9.69 5.67
C GLN A 176 16.60 -11.09 5.22
N ALA A 177 15.82 -11.84 5.99
CA ALA A 177 15.30 -13.14 5.54
C ALA A 177 14.44 -12.96 4.28
N ASN A 178 14.62 -13.86 3.31
CA ASN A 178 13.87 -13.80 2.05
C ASN A 178 12.39 -14.04 2.29
N VAL A 179 11.55 -13.23 1.64
CA VAL A 179 10.12 -13.47 1.50
C VAL A 179 9.89 -14.18 0.17
N ARG A 180 9.14 -15.27 0.20
CA ARG A 180 8.83 -16.08 -0.97
C ARG A 180 7.35 -16.07 -1.32
N TYR A 181 7.07 -15.93 -2.62
CA TYR A 181 5.75 -16.11 -3.19
C TYR A 181 5.81 -17.16 -4.29
N ARG A 182 5.03 -18.23 -4.14
CA ARG A 182 5.04 -19.41 -5.04
C ARG A 182 6.46 -19.95 -5.29
N GLY A 183 7.28 -19.95 -4.24
CA GLY A 183 8.66 -20.44 -4.23
C GLY A 183 9.72 -19.44 -4.71
N GLU A 184 9.34 -18.36 -5.39
CA GLU A 184 10.29 -17.33 -5.84
C GLU A 184 10.57 -16.31 -4.73
N VAL A 185 11.81 -15.84 -4.62
CA VAL A 185 12.15 -14.73 -3.72
C VAL A 185 11.64 -13.44 -4.34
N VAL A 186 10.77 -12.74 -3.62
CA VAL A 186 10.09 -11.52 -4.11
C VAL A 186 10.41 -10.30 -3.26
N GLY A 187 11.23 -10.46 -2.23
CA GLY A 187 11.51 -9.42 -1.25
C GLY A 187 12.18 -9.99 0.00
N HIS A 188 12.18 -9.22 1.07
CA HIS A 188 12.79 -9.60 2.34
C HIS A 188 12.09 -8.96 3.54
N VAL A 189 12.27 -9.57 4.71
CA VAL A 189 11.99 -8.94 6.00
C VAL A 189 12.96 -7.78 6.18
N THR A 190 12.44 -6.62 6.53
CA THR A 190 13.21 -5.40 6.78
C THR A 190 13.30 -5.15 8.26
N THR A 191 12.87 -3.98 8.72
CA THR A 191 13.01 -3.53 10.10
C THR A 191 11.86 -4.04 10.94
N ALA A 192 12.14 -4.46 12.17
CA ALA A 192 11.12 -4.55 13.23
C ALA A 192 11.03 -3.19 13.94
N GLU A 193 9.81 -2.66 14.03
CA GLU A 193 9.53 -1.44 14.77
C GLU A 193 8.39 -1.69 15.76
N TYR A 194 7.92 -0.64 16.42
CA TYR A 194 6.99 -0.71 17.53
C TYR A 194 5.75 -1.58 17.30
N GLY A 195 5.78 -2.84 17.78
CA GLY A 195 4.65 -3.78 17.65
C GLY A 195 4.41 -4.26 16.21
N SER A 196 5.40 -4.09 15.33
CA SER A 196 5.27 -4.41 13.92
C SER A 196 6.56 -4.95 13.34
N GLN A 197 6.43 -5.83 12.36
CA GLN A 197 7.54 -6.24 11.49
C GLN A 197 7.22 -5.82 10.05
N MET A 198 8.25 -5.37 9.32
CA MET A 198 8.06 -4.80 7.99
C MET A 198 8.65 -5.67 6.90
N LEU A 199 7.98 -5.74 5.74
CA LEU A 199 8.50 -6.37 4.54
C LEU A 199 8.78 -5.34 3.46
N SER A 200 9.85 -5.55 2.68
CA SER A 200 10.05 -4.88 1.39
C SER A 200 9.81 -5.90 0.28
N LEU A 201 8.73 -5.72 -0.48
CA LEU A 201 8.31 -6.63 -1.54
C LEU A 201 8.44 -5.93 -2.91
N GLY A 202 9.01 -6.60 -3.90
CA GLY A 202 9.36 -5.98 -5.18
C GLY A 202 10.72 -5.31 -5.18
N GLY A 203 10.93 -4.39 -6.11
CA GLY A 203 12.21 -3.76 -6.39
C GLY A 203 12.78 -4.21 -7.73
N VAL A 204 13.65 -3.37 -8.31
CA VAL A 204 14.21 -3.58 -9.67
C VAL A 204 14.93 -4.92 -9.83
N HIS A 205 15.59 -5.39 -8.77
CA HIS A 205 16.29 -6.68 -8.78
C HIS A 205 15.32 -7.86 -8.88
N HIS A 206 14.20 -7.83 -8.16
CA HIS A 206 13.19 -8.90 -8.23
C HIS A 206 12.35 -8.82 -9.49
N LEU A 207 12.00 -7.61 -9.96
CA LEU A 207 11.22 -7.40 -11.17
C LEU A 207 12.01 -7.73 -12.44
N THR A 208 13.27 -7.28 -12.53
CA THR A 208 14.04 -7.32 -13.79
C THR A 208 15.45 -7.90 -13.68
N GLY A 209 16.02 -7.97 -12.48
CA GLY A 209 17.39 -8.48 -12.27
C GLY A 209 17.49 -9.99 -12.11
N GLY A 210 16.41 -10.64 -11.69
CA GLY A 210 16.32 -12.07 -11.44
C GLY A 210 15.90 -12.91 -12.64
N SER A 211 15.29 -14.06 -12.35
CA SER A 211 14.76 -14.94 -13.41
C SER A 211 13.46 -14.38 -14.01
N LYS A 212 13.10 -14.82 -15.23
CA LYS A 212 11.77 -14.49 -15.83
C LYS A 212 10.60 -14.97 -14.97
N LYS A 213 10.79 -16.03 -14.18
CA LYS A 213 9.76 -16.55 -13.28
C LYS A 213 9.64 -15.65 -12.05
N GLU A 214 10.77 -15.30 -11.45
CA GLU A 214 10.86 -14.38 -10.31
C GLU A 214 10.20 -13.04 -10.61
N GLY A 215 10.55 -12.40 -11.72
CA GLY A 215 9.96 -11.11 -12.12
C GLY A 215 8.45 -11.19 -12.30
N ARG A 216 7.95 -12.27 -12.92
CA ARG A 216 6.50 -12.48 -13.10
C ARG A 216 5.77 -12.68 -11.78
N MET A 217 6.31 -13.51 -10.87
CA MET A 217 5.71 -13.76 -9.56
C MET A 217 5.76 -12.51 -8.68
N THR A 218 6.85 -11.74 -8.76
CA THR A 218 6.98 -10.44 -8.09
C THR A 218 5.92 -9.45 -8.58
N ALA A 219 5.79 -9.28 -9.89
CA ALA A 219 4.79 -8.39 -10.48
C ALA A 219 3.35 -8.83 -10.15
N GLU A 220 3.07 -10.14 -10.17
CA GLU A 220 1.76 -10.68 -9.78
C GLU A 220 1.45 -10.37 -8.31
N LEU A 221 2.38 -10.63 -7.39
CA LEU A 221 2.20 -10.34 -5.97
C LEU A 221 1.97 -8.84 -5.73
N MET A 222 2.75 -7.98 -6.37
CA MET A 222 2.59 -6.54 -6.26
C MET A 222 1.26 -6.07 -6.88
N GLN A 223 0.79 -6.67 -7.97
CA GLN A 223 -0.52 -6.32 -8.51
C GLN A 223 -1.64 -6.70 -7.54
N LEU A 224 -1.58 -7.89 -6.94
CA LEU A 224 -2.59 -8.38 -5.99
C LEU A 224 -2.64 -7.48 -4.75
N LEU A 225 -1.50 -7.24 -4.10
CA LEU A 225 -1.42 -6.39 -2.92
C LEU A 225 -1.86 -4.94 -3.20
N GLY A 226 -1.46 -4.39 -4.35
CA GLY A 226 -1.81 -3.03 -4.77
C GLY A 226 -3.30 -2.88 -5.04
N ASN A 227 -3.96 -3.97 -5.43
CA ASN A 227 -5.41 -4.02 -5.65
C ASN A 227 -6.16 -4.60 -4.43
N LYS A 228 -5.57 -4.46 -3.23
CA LYS A 228 -6.16 -4.79 -1.93
C LYS A 228 -6.58 -6.27 -1.81
N LYS A 229 -5.93 -7.16 -2.58
CA LYS A 229 -6.17 -8.62 -2.53
C LYS A 229 -5.20 -9.28 -1.55
N ALA A 230 -5.66 -10.36 -0.94
CA ALA A 230 -4.84 -11.18 -0.07
C ALA A 230 -3.78 -11.95 -0.87
N VAL A 231 -2.57 -12.04 -0.32
CA VAL A 231 -1.48 -12.88 -0.82
C VAL A 231 -0.91 -13.73 0.30
N GLU A 232 -0.58 -14.98 -0.01
CA GLU A 232 0.12 -15.87 0.91
C GLU A 232 1.61 -15.91 0.55
N CYS A 233 2.48 -15.66 1.53
CA CYS A 233 3.92 -15.75 1.37
C CYS A 233 4.57 -16.54 2.53
N THR A 234 5.77 -17.07 2.30
CA THR A 234 6.56 -17.72 3.35
C THR A 234 7.88 -16.98 3.55
N ILE A 235 8.35 -16.91 4.78
CA ILE A 235 9.66 -16.33 5.11
C ILE A 235 10.67 -17.45 5.34
N ASP A 236 11.85 -17.35 4.73
CA ASP A 236 12.93 -18.32 4.92
C ASP A 236 13.36 -18.36 6.40
N GLY A 237 13.21 -19.52 7.05
CA GLY A 237 13.49 -19.69 8.48
C GLY A 237 12.50 -18.97 9.41
N GLY A 238 11.35 -18.55 8.88
CA GLY A 238 10.33 -17.80 9.61
C GLY A 238 8.92 -18.35 9.40
N SER A 239 7.95 -17.44 9.36
CA SER A 239 6.51 -17.73 9.36
C SER A 239 5.91 -17.80 7.95
N THR A 240 4.79 -18.50 7.83
CA THR A 240 3.84 -18.36 6.72
C THR A 240 2.87 -17.23 7.01
N LEU A 241 2.59 -16.38 6.03
CA LEU A 241 1.81 -15.16 6.20
C LEU A 241 0.75 -15.02 5.12
N VAL A 242 -0.46 -14.62 5.51
CA VAL A 242 -1.45 -14.02 4.61
C VAL A 242 -1.49 -12.52 4.87
N ILE A 243 -1.23 -11.73 3.82
CA ILE A 243 -1.15 -10.27 3.87
C ILE A 243 -2.24 -9.70 2.98
N GLN A 244 -3.01 -8.75 3.49
CA GLN A 244 -3.98 -7.98 2.71
C GLN A 244 -4.04 -6.55 3.23
N ALA A 245 -3.93 -5.55 2.35
CA ALA A 245 -4.02 -4.14 2.73
C ALA A 245 -5.30 -3.85 3.53
N GLY A 246 -5.14 -3.21 4.69
CA GLY A 246 -6.27 -2.81 5.55
C GLY A 246 -6.94 -3.96 6.31
N LYS A 247 -6.31 -5.15 6.36
CA LYS A 247 -6.80 -6.31 7.13
C LYS A 247 -5.75 -6.81 8.09
N ALA A 248 -6.18 -7.51 9.14
CA ALA A 248 -5.27 -8.14 10.07
C ALA A 248 -4.44 -9.24 9.37
N PRO A 249 -3.15 -9.40 9.71
CA PRO A 249 -2.34 -10.48 9.16
C PRO A 249 -2.78 -11.85 9.71
N ILE A 250 -2.64 -12.89 8.90
CA ILE A 250 -2.72 -14.28 9.36
C ILE A 250 -1.30 -14.85 9.41
N VAL A 251 -0.81 -15.16 10.60
CA VAL A 251 0.54 -15.69 10.85
C VAL A 251 0.43 -17.16 11.26
N ASN A 252 1.03 -18.05 10.47
CA ASN A 252 0.98 -19.50 10.69
C ASN A 252 -0.45 -20.05 10.89
N GLY A 253 -1.42 -19.47 10.16
CA GLY A 253 -2.83 -19.85 10.23
C GLY A 253 -3.64 -19.18 11.36
N VAL A 254 -3.03 -18.30 12.15
CA VAL A 254 -3.70 -17.56 13.23
C VAL A 254 -3.85 -16.09 12.82
N GLU A 255 -5.08 -15.58 12.83
CA GLU A 255 -5.36 -14.17 12.56
C GLU A 255 -4.97 -13.32 13.79
N GLU A 256 -4.07 -12.37 13.60
CA GLU A 256 -3.65 -11.44 14.65
C GLU A 256 -4.78 -10.47 14.99
N GLN A 257 -4.93 -10.14 16.27
CA GLN A 257 -6.04 -9.29 16.73
C GLN A 257 -5.55 -7.96 17.31
N ARG A 258 -4.34 -7.92 17.89
CA ARG A 258 -3.88 -6.82 18.73
C ARG A 258 -2.47 -6.38 18.39
N MET A 259 -2.32 -5.08 18.21
CA MET A 259 -1.07 -4.34 18.23
C MET A 259 -0.86 -3.78 19.64
N ARG A 260 0.27 -4.15 20.26
CA ARG A 260 0.56 -3.84 21.67
C ARG A 260 0.61 -2.34 21.97
N VAL A 261 0.13 -1.97 23.17
CA VAL A 261 0.21 -0.59 23.69
C VAL A 261 1.64 -0.11 23.93
N GLY A 262 2.60 -1.03 24.10
CA GLY A 262 4.02 -0.77 24.27
C GLY A 262 4.83 -2.01 24.65
N CYS A 263 6.14 -1.86 24.72
CA CYS A 263 7.04 -2.93 25.19
C CYS A 263 6.73 -3.32 26.64
N GLY A 264 7.27 -4.44 27.12
CA GLY A 264 6.97 -4.96 28.46
C GLY A 264 7.26 -3.94 29.57
N SER A 265 8.37 -3.22 29.47
CA SER A 265 8.69 -2.10 30.38
C SER A 265 7.66 -0.96 30.36
N ALA A 266 7.14 -0.59 29.18
CA ALA A 266 6.15 0.48 29.06
C ALA A 266 4.82 0.04 29.66
N ALA A 267 4.37 -1.18 29.34
CA ALA A 267 3.14 -1.76 29.90
C ALA A 267 3.19 -1.81 31.43
N VAL A 268 4.29 -2.29 32.03
CA VAL A 268 4.50 -2.25 33.49
C VAL A 268 4.32 -0.83 34.03
N GLY A 269 4.95 0.16 33.40
CA GLY A 269 4.90 1.56 33.84
C GLY A 269 3.50 2.18 33.75
N ILE A 270 2.79 1.96 32.63
CA ILE A 270 1.45 2.51 32.37
C ILE A 270 0.44 2.01 33.41
N PHE A 271 0.51 0.71 33.75
CA PHE A 271 -0.46 0.06 34.63
C PHE A 271 0.01 -0.04 36.11
N ALA A 272 1.19 0.46 36.45
CA ALA A 272 1.81 0.34 37.78
C ALA A 272 0.89 0.72 38.95
N ARG A 273 0.17 1.86 38.86
CA ARG A 273 -0.76 2.30 39.91
C ARG A 273 -1.91 1.34 40.16
N GLN A 274 -2.32 0.60 39.14
CA GLN A 274 -3.43 -0.35 39.22
C GLN A 274 -2.94 -1.67 39.84
N PHE A 275 -1.69 -2.05 39.58
CA PHE A 275 -1.07 -3.23 40.21
C PHE A 275 -0.71 -3.02 41.68
N ALA A 276 -0.39 -1.79 42.08
CA ALA A 276 -0.05 -1.46 43.45
C ALA A 276 -1.16 -1.90 44.43
N GLY A 277 -0.79 -2.71 45.41
CA GLY A 277 -1.68 -3.25 46.44
C GLY A 277 -2.35 -4.58 46.06
N VAL A 278 -2.55 -4.87 44.77
CA VAL A 278 -3.18 -6.12 44.31
C VAL A 278 -2.16 -7.19 43.89
N ALA A 279 -0.94 -6.80 43.52
CA ALA A 279 0.19 -7.70 43.27
C ALA A 279 1.44 -7.21 44.01
N ASP A 280 2.30 -8.14 44.41
CA ASP A 280 3.59 -7.82 45.04
C ASP A 280 4.71 -7.72 43.99
N GLU A 281 4.58 -8.41 42.86
CA GLU A 281 5.42 -8.25 41.67
C GLU A 281 4.60 -8.45 40.39
N VAL A 282 4.99 -7.75 39.32
CA VAL A 282 4.45 -7.94 37.97
C VAL A 282 5.59 -7.99 36.98
N VAL A 283 5.63 -9.07 36.19
CA VAL A 283 6.53 -9.20 35.04
C VAL A 283 5.68 -9.16 33.77
N VAL A 284 5.98 -8.20 32.90
CA VAL A 284 5.41 -8.17 31.54
C VAL A 284 6.45 -8.70 30.57
N VAL A 285 6.18 -9.89 30.05
CA VAL A 285 7.02 -10.64 29.11
C VAL A 285 6.91 -10.02 27.72
N ASP A 286 8.07 -9.77 27.13
CA ASP A 286 8.25 -9.15 25.82
C ASP A 286 9.60 -9.62 25.25
N ASP A 287 9.63 -9.98 23.97
CA ASP A 287 10.82 -10.41 23.23
C ASP A 287 11.88 -9.31 23.15
N HIS A 288 11.43 -8.05 23.08
CA HIS A 288 12.33 -6.90 23.05
C HIS A 288 12.73 -6.46 24.45
N ILE A 289 11.77 -6.04 25.28
CA ILE A 289 12.05 -5.45 26.61
C ILE A 289 11.06 -5.97 27.65
N THR A 290 11.45 -7.01 28.36
CA THR A 290 10.67 -7.50 29.51
C THR A 290 10.77 -6.51 30.68
N GLY A 291 9.60 -6.19 31.25
CA GLY A 291 9.44 -5.26 32.36
C GLY A 291 9.25 -5.97 33.69
N VAL A 292 9.86 -5.46 34.76
CA VAL A 292 9.70 -5.96 36.14
C VAL A 292 9.33 -4.80 37.06
N LEU A 293 8.13 -4.84 37.66
CA LEU A 293 7.49 -3.69 38.28
C LEU A 293 8.22 -3.14 39.50
N THR A 294 8.58 -3.95 40.49
CA THR A 294 9.14 -3.42 41.74
C THR A 294 10.53 -2.81 41.55
N GLU A 295 11.29 -3.30 40.58
CA GLU A 295 12.56 -2.68 40.20
C GLU A 295 12.38 -1.42 39.35
N HIS A 296 11.35 -1.41 38.50
CA HIS A 296 11.08 -0.33 37.56
C HIS A 296 10.83 1.00 38.30
N GLN A 297 11.17 2.11 37.66
CA GLN A 297 11.01 3.44 38.26
C GLN A 297 9.56 3.69 38.73
N ALA A 298 8.57 3.15 38.01
CA ALA A 298 7.17 3.27 38.40
C ALA A 298 6.86 2.56 39.73
N GLY A 299 7.37 1.35 39.97
CA GLY A 299 7.20 0.66 41.25
C GLY A 299 7.89 1.39 42.39
N ARG A 300 9.11 1.91 42.15
CA ARG A 300 9.84 2.73 43.13
C ARG A 300 9.10 4.01 43.51
N CYS A 301 8.53 4.72 42.53
CA CYS A 301 7.74 5.93 42.80
C CYS A 301 6.41 5.65 43.51
N LEU A 302 5.98 4.39 43.58
CA LEU A 302 4.80 3.94 44.32
C LEU A 302 5.19 3.30 45.66
N ASP A 303 6.46 3.43 46.07
CA ASP A 303 7.02 2.85 47.29
C ASP A 303 6.74 1.34 47.42
N MET A 304 6.70 0.63 46.29
CA MET A 304 6.54 -0.82 46.29
C MET A 304 7.78 -1.49 46.88
N ALA A 305 7.57 -2.42 47.81
CA ALA A 305 8.67 -3.21 48.37
C ALA A 305 9.31 -4.07 47.27
N PRO A 306 10.65 -4.13 47.19
CA PRO A 306 11.34 -5.04 46.28
C PRO A 306 10.87 -6.48 46.49
N SER A 307 10.60 -7.18 45.39
CA SER A 307 10.17 -8.58 45.43
C SER A 307 11.33 -9.55 45.66
N GLY A 308 12.56 -9.12 45.37
CA GLY A 308 13.75 -9.97 45.34
C GLY A 308 13.87 -10.81 44.07
N ILE A 309 12.99 -10.63 43.07
CA ILE A 309 13.04 -11.43 41.83
C ILE A 309 14.36 -11.23 41.07
N GLN A 310 14.94 -12.33 40.59
CA GLN A 310 16.13 -12.33 39.75
C GLN A 310 15.74 -12.85 38.37
N MET A 311 15.88 -12.00 37.35
CA MET A 311 15.54 -12.34 35.97
C MET A 311 16.76 -12.81 35.18
N LEU A 312 16.54 -13.76 34.28
CA LEU A 312 17.48 -14.07 33.22
C LEU A 312 17.60 -12.90 32.23
N GLY A 313 18.67 -12.90 31.44
CA GLY A 313 18.93 -11.89 30.41
C GLY A 313 19.77 -10.70 30.90
N ARG A 314 19.82 -9.65 30.09
CA ARG A 314 20.67 -8.48 30.32
C ARG A 314 19.86 -7.32 30.90
N LYS A 315 20.12 -6.98 32.16
CA LYS A 315 19.59 -5.77 32.80
C LYS A 315 20.13 -4.51 32.10
N SER A 316 19.23 -3.66 31.62
CA SER A 316 19.56 -2.37 30.99
C SER A 316 19.54 -1.23 32.00
N THR A 317 18.38 -1.08 32.63
CA THR A 317 18.08 -0.13 33.71
C THR A 317 17.19 -0.87 34.71
N PRO A 318 17.02 -0.38 35.95
CA PRO A 318 16.13 -1.05 36.92
C PRO A 318 14.76 -1.40 36.32
N GLY A 319 14.36 -2.67 36.41
CA GLY A 319 13.10 -3.18 35.87
C GLY A 319 12.99 -3.29 34.35
N ARG A 320 14.10 -3.16 33.61
CA ARG A 320 14.14 -3.31 32.14
C ARG A 320 15.19 -4.33 31.73
N TYR A 321 14.75 -5.43 31.12
CA TYR A 321 15.59 -6.56 30.76
C TYR A 321 15.50 -6.84 29.25
N PHE A 322 16.66 -6.92 28.61
CA PHE A 322 16.80 -7.33 27.21
C PHE A 322 17.18 -8.80 27.14
N GLN A 323 16.84 -9.47 26.03
CA GLN A 323 17.30 -10.83 25.72
C GLN A 323 17.00 -11.82 26.85
N VAL A 324 15.79 -11.73 27.42
CA VAL A 324 15.33 -12.71 28.43
C VAL A 324 15.01 -14.05 27.77
N ALA A 325 14.59 -14.02 26.50
CA ALA A 325 14.27 -15.14 25.64
C ALA A 325 14.51 -14.73 24.17
N ASN A 326 14.50 -15.70 23.24
CA ASN A 326 14.61 -15.37 21.82
C ASN A 326 13.24 -15.00 21.24
N PRO A 327 13.16 -14.28 20.12
CA PRO A 327 11.91 -14.08 19.39
C PRO A 327 11.28 -15.40 18.92
N GLY A 328 9.96 -15.50 18.97
CA GLY A 328 9.21 -16.71 18.64
C GLY A 328 7.69 -16.51 18.59
N ASN A 329 6.95 -17.60 18.81
CA ASN A 329 5.48 -17.65 18.70
C ASN A 329 4.78 -17.91 20.06
N GLY A 330 5.53 -17.85 21.15
CA GLY A 330 5.08 -18.05 22.52
C GLY A 330 4.78 -16.73 23.25
N TRP A 331 5.08 -16.67 24.54
CA TRP A 331 4.70 -15.56 25.41
C TRP A 331 5.29 -14.23 24.98
N GLY A 332 4.45 -13.22 24.73
CA GLY A 332 4.91 -11.85 24.42
C GLY A 332 5.84 -11.78 23.20
N GLY A 333 5.65 -12.67 22.21
CA GLY A 333 6.50 -12.74 21.03
C GLY A 333 7.80 -13.51 21.19
N THR A 334 7.99 -14.22 22.30
CA THR A 334 9.21 -15.00 22.58
C THR A 334 9.09 -16.46 22.14
N ASP A 335 10.16 -17.25 22.26
CA ASP A 335 10.18 -18.69 22.02
C ASP A 335 9.73 -19.54 23.22
N ILE A 336 9.33 -18.93 24.34
CA ILE A 336 8.98 -19.64 25.57
C ILE A 336 7.48 -19.96 25.66
N ALA A 337 7.18 -21.15 26.17
CA ALA A 337 5.81 -21.56 26.53
C ALA A 337 5.51 -21.37 28.03
N ASP A 338 6.53 -21.52 28.88
CA ASP A 338 6.44 -21.32 30.34
C ASP A 338 7.06 -19.96 30.72
N PRO A 339 6.27 -18.99 31.22
CA PRO A 339 6.78 -17.68 31.60
C PRO A 339 7.72 -17.73 32.81
N LEU A 340 7.71 -18.78 33.64
CA LEU A 340 8.64 -18.89 34.78
C LEU A 340 10.06 -19.22 34.33
N SER A 341 10.26 -19.70 33.10
CA SER A 341 11.57 -20.07 32.56
C SER A 341 12.54 -18.89 32.45
N ILE A 342 12.05 -17.64 32.49
CA ILE A 342 12.87 -16.42 32.46
C ILE A 342 13.26 -15.91 33.86
N ILE A 343 12.88 -16.62 34.93
CA ILE A 343 13.22 -16.27 36.32
C ILE A 343 14.40 -17.15 36.76
N GLU A 344 15.53 -16.53 37.11
CA GLU A 344 16.73 -17.21 37.63
C GLU A 344 16.52 -17.67 39.08
N GLY A 345 15.84 -16.85 39.88
CA GLY A 345 15.61 -17.13 41.29
C GLY A 345 15.08 -15.93 42.05
N TRP A 346 15.30 -15.96 43.36
CA TRP A 346 14.84 -14.95 44.31
C TRP A 346 15.95 -14.64 45.32
N GLU A 347 16.11 -13.38 45.66
CA GLU A 347 17.08 -12.91 46.65
C GLU A 347 16.66 -13.34 48.06
N GLU A 348 17.57 -14.06 48.73
CA GLU A 348 17.39 -14.53 50.10
C GLU A 348 17.25 -13.35 51.06
N GLY A 349 16.25 -13.39 51.94
CA GLY A 349 15.96 -12.33 52.91
C GLY A 349 15.16 -11.15 52.35
N VAL A 350 14.93 -11.08 51.04
CA VAL A 350 14.03 -10.10 50.40
C VAL A 350 12.71 -10.77 50.00
N ALA A 351 12.79 -11.88 49.26
CA ALA A 351 11.62 -12.66 48.90
C ALA A 351 11.02 -13.37 50.12
N ARG A 352 9.69 -13.55 50.12
CA ARG A 352 8.94 -14.14 51.23
C ARG A 352 7.86 -15.12 50.76
N PRO A 353 7.55 -16.16 51.55
CA PRO A 353 6.36 -16.98 51.31
C PRO A 353 5.11 -16.10 51.24
N GLY A 354 4.18 -16.46 50.34
CA GLY A 354 2.96 -15.72 50.09
C GLY A 354 3.09 -14.53 49.13
N LEU A 355 4.29 -14.23 48.60
CA LEU A 355 4.47 -13.18 47.59
C LEU A 355 3.63 -13.47 46.35
N ARG A 356 2.85 -12.48 45.92
CA ARG A 356 1.90 -12.54 44.81
C ARG A 356 2.54 -12.02 43.51
N LEU A 357 2.67 -12.89 42.50
CA LEU A 357 3.32 -12.60 41.23
C LEU A 357 2.31 -12.71 40.06
N LEU A 358 2.24 -11.65 39.26
CA LEU A 358 1.59 -11.69 37.94
C LEU A 358 2.65 -11.80 36.84
N MET A 359 2.53 -12.83 36.00
CA MET A 359 3.20 -12.90 34.70
C MET A 359 2.17 -12.56 33.62
N THR A 360 2.44 -11.59 32.74
CA THR A 360 1.55 -11.28 31.61
C THR A 360 2.32 -10.85 30.37
N SER A 361 1.69 -10.86 29.20
CA SER A 361 2.25 -10.36 27.93
C SER A 361 1.84 -8.91 27.67
N THR A 362 2.48 -8.27 26.69
CA THR A 362 2.22 -6.90 26.24
C THR A 362 0.79 -6.65 25.73
N THR A 363 0.07 -7.70 25.33
CA THR A 363 -1.32 -7.67 24.84
C THR A 363 -2.35 -8.19 25.85
N GLY A 364 -1.89 -8.70 26.99
CA GLY A 364 -2.72 -9.39 27.98
C GLY A 364 -3.30 -10.73 27.52
N GLU A 365 -2.94 -11.22 26.32
CA GLU A 365 -3.42 -12.51 25.79
C GLU A 365 -2.88 -13.69 26.59
N HIS A 366 -1.64 -13.57 27.03
CA HIS A 366 -1.04 -14.47 28.01
C HIS A 366 -1.03 -13.80 29.38
N ALA A 367 -1.55 -14.48 30.40
CA ALA A 367 -1.47 -14.06 31.79
C ALA A 367 -1.63 -15.23 32.77
N GLN A 368 -0.77 -15.29 33.79
CA GLN A 368 -0.78 -16.32 34.82
C GLN A 368 -0.46 -15.70 36.19
N TRP A 369 -1.08 -16.26 37.23
CA TRP A 369 -0.99 -15.77 38.60
C TRP A 369 -0.34 -16.81 39.49
N TYR A 370 0.64 -16.38 40.28
CA TYR A 370 1.42 -17.24 41.15
C TYR A 370 1.49 -16.69 42.56
N VAL A 371 1.63 -17.59 43.53
CA VAL A 371 1.97 -17.27 44.91
C VAL A 371 3.19 -18.09 45.30
N LEU A 372 4.20 -17.45 45.89
CA LEU A 372 5.38 -18.17 46.39
C LEU A 372 5.02 -19.06 47.58
N ASP A 373 5.43 -20.32 47.53
CA ASP A 373 5.31 -21.25 48.66
C ASP A 373 6.39 -21.01 49.74
N GLU A 374 6.41 -21.86 50.77
CA GLU A 374 7.40 -21.82 51.86
C GLU A 374 8.85 -22.03 51.37
N ALA A 375 9.03 -22.65 50.20
CA ALA A 375 10.33 -22.86 49.56
C ALA A 375 10.63 -21.77 48.50
N LEU A 376 9.86 -20.68 48.48
CA LEU A 376 9.94 -19.56 47.53
C LEU A 376 9.75 -19.98 46.06
N LYS A 377 9.02 -21.07 45.82
CA LYS A 377 8.67 -21.51 44.47
C LYS A 377 7.33 -20.91 44.05
N PRO A 378 7.22 -20.33 42.84
CA PRO A 378 5.95 -19.87 42.31
C PRO A 378 5.00 -21.05 42.11
N VAL A 379 3.87 -21.05 42.80
CA VAL A 379 2.78 -22.02 42.61
C VAL A 379 1.62 -21.32 41.92
N GLU A 380 1.18 -21.85 40.79
CA GLU A 380 0.05 -21.29 40.04
C GLU A 380 -1.23 -21.35 40.89
N GLN A 381 -1.97 -20.24 40.91
CA GLN A 381 -3.21 -20.09 41.65
C GLN A 381 -4.27 -19.41 40.77
N PRO A 382 -5.58 -19.56 41.07
CA PRO A 382 -6.62 -18.81 40.38
C PRO A 382 -6.37 -17.29 40.47
N MET A 383 -6.32 -16.64 39.31
CA MET A 383 -6.09 -15.19 39.23
C MET A 383 -7.24 -14.41 39.87
N PRO A 384 -6.98 -13.52 40.85
CA PRO A 384 -8.00 -12.71 41.47
C PRO A 384 -8.74 -11.80 40.46
N PRO A 385 -10.06 -11.55 40.65
CA PRO A 385 -10.84 -10.74 39.71
C PRO A 385 -10.30 -9.33 39.48
N GLU A 386 -9.75 -8.69 40.51
CA GLU A 386 -9.14 -7.35 40.42
C GLU A 386 -7.88 -7.33 39.56
N VAL A 387 -7.07 -8.40 39.60
CA VAL A 387 -5.88 -8.56 38.74
C VAL A 387 -6.29 -8.84 37.30
N ARG A 388 -7.28 -9.72 37.11
CA ARG A 388 -7.82 -10.06 35.79
C ARG A 388 -8.35 -8.83 35.04
N ARG A 389 -9.05 -7.92 35.73
CA ARG A 389 -9.53 -6.65 35.14
C ARG A 389 -8.40 -5.78 34.62
N ILE A 390 -7.23 -5.81 35.25
CA ILE A 390 -6.07 -5.02 34.80
C ILE A 390 -5.46 -5.68 33.55
N VAL A 391 -5.36 -7.01 33.51
CA VAL A 391 -4.91 -7.75 32.32
C VAL A 391 -5.84 -7.50 31.14
N GLU A 392 -7.15 -7.55 31.35
CA GLU A 392 -8.15 -7.21 30.32
C GLU A 392 -7.96 -5.78 29.82
N ARG A 393 -7.67 -4.84 30.73
CA ARG A 393 -7.40 -3.43 30.40
C ARG A 393 -6.11 -3.22 29.61
N ILE A 394 -5.07 -4.04 29.80
CA ILE A 394 -3.90 -4.04 28.91
C ILE A 394 -4.37 -4.30 27.47
N GLY A 395 -5.21 -5.32 27.30
CA GLY A 395 -5.84 -5.64 26.02
C GLY A 395 -6.74 -4.53 25.46
N GLU A 396 -7.51 -3.84 26.30
CA GLU A 396 -8.36 -2.70 25.90
C GLU A 396 -7.56 -1.51 25.36
N ASN A 397 -6.28 -1.38 25.73
CA ASN A 397 -5.38 -0.33 25.24
C ASN A 397 -4.53 -0.78 24.04
N CYS A 398 -4.75 -2.00 23.53
CA CYS A 398 -4.16 -2.45 22.27
C CYS A 398 -5.01 -1.94 21.10
N GLU A 399 -4.36 -1.61 19.98
CA GLU A 399 -5.05 -1.27 18.74
C GLU A 399 -5.32 -2.55 17.93
N PRO A 400 -6.34 -2.58 17.05
CA PRO A 400 -6.53 -3.71 16.14
C PRO A 400 -5.31 -3.92 15.22
N SER A 401 -4.85 -5.16 15.08
CA SER A 401 -3.75 -5.48 14.15
C SER A 401 -4.14 -5.20 12.69
N LEU A 402 -3.20 -4.62 11.94
CA LEU A 402 -3.40 -4.27 10.53
C LEU A 402 -2.15 -4.58 9.69
N CYS A 403 -2.37 -4.94 8.43
CA CYS A 403 -1.39 -4.84 7.36
C CYS A 403 -1.54 -3.51 6.61
N THR A 404 -0.56 -2.62 6.75
CA THR A 404 -0.45 -1.42 5.89
C THR A 404 0.39 -1.76 4.66
N VAL A 405 -0.08 -1.38 3.48
CA VAL A 405 0.66 -1.56 2.22
C VAL A 405 0.88 -0.20 1.58
N LEU A 406 2.13 0.23 1.48
CA LEU A 406 2.52 1.48 0.83
C LEU A 406 3.17 1.19 -0.51
N PHE A 407 2.70 1.86 -1.57
CA PHE A 407 3.37 1.88 -2.86
C PHE A 407 4.54 2.85 -2.86
N LEU A 408 5.73 2.36 -3.22
CA LEU A 408 6.92 3.19 -3.43
C LEU A 408 7.35 3.10 -4.88
N GLY A 409 7.37 4.23 -5.58
CA GLY A 409 7.66 4.28 -7.02
C GLY A 409 8.60 5.41 -7.43
N GLY A 410 9.62 5.09 -8.21
CA GLY A 410 10.47 6.08 -8.87
C GLY A 410 9.91 6.48 -10.24
N ALA A 411 9.39 7.70 -10.37
CA ALA A 411 8.96 8.24 -11.65
C ALA A 411 10.17 8.69 -12.50
N GLY A 412 10.50 7.86 -13.50
CA GLY A 412 11.69 7.98 -14.35
C GLY A 412 11.63 9.07 -15.44
N GLY A 413 12.63 9.10 -16.32
CA GLY A 413 12.71 10.08 -17.43
C GLY A 413 11.53 9.99 -18.40
N SER A 414 11.18 8.78 -18.81
CA SER A 414 10.08 8.48 -19.75
C SER A 414 8.73 9.03 -19.31
N LEU A 415 8.41 8.86 -18.02
CA LEU A 415 7.17 9.37 -17.44
C LEU A 415 7.15 10.89 -17.41
N ARG A 416 8.28 11.50 -17.01
CA ARG A 416 8.42 12.96 -16.95
C ARG A 416 8.37 13.61 -18.34
N ALA A 417 8.86 12.94 -19.38
CA ALA A 417 8.79 13.40 -20.76
C ALA A 417 7.34 13.52 -21.27
N GLY A 418 6.43 12.67 -20.77
CA GLY A 418 4.99 12.83 -21.03
C GLY A 418 4.37 14.07 -20.39
N VAL A 419 5.04 14.71 -19.42
CA VAL A 419 4.56 15.91 -18.73
C VAL A 419 5.15 17.18 -19.33
N THR A 420 6.44 17.16 -19.64
CA THR A 420 7.23 18.33 -20.09
C THR A 420 8.32 17.93 -21.07
N GLU A 421 8.67 18.83 -21.97
CA GLU A 421 9.83 18.71 -22.86
C GLU A 421 11.17 18.68 -22.11
N ASN A 422 11.25 19.24 -20.90
CA ASN A 422 12.45 19.27 -20.08
C ASN A 422 12.22 18.60 -18.70
N PRO A 423 12.37 17.27 -18.59
CA PRO A 423 12.04 16.46 -17.41
C PRO A 423 12.61 16.95 -16.06
N VAL A 424 13.76 17.62 -16.05
CA VAL A 424 14.36 18.11 -14.80
C VAL A 424 13.56 19.27 -14.19
N LEU A 425 12.86 20.06 -15.01
CA LEU A 425 12.07 21.20 -14.54
C LEU A 425 10.87 20.74 -13.72
N LEU A 426 10.20 19.66 -14.14
CA LEU A 426 9.14 19.04 -13.34
C LEU A 426 9.66 18.61 -11.97
N THR A 427 10.78 17.90 -11.92
CA THR A 427 11.38 17.48 -10.64
C THR A 427 11.66 18.68 -9.74
N ARG A 428 12.28 19.75 -10.28
CA ARG A 428 12.57 20.97 -9.51
C ARG A 428 11.30 21.69 -9.04
N ALA A 429 10.26 21.73 -9.87
CA ALA A 429 8.99 22.36 -9.54
C ALA A 429 8.27 21.62 -8.39
N ILE A 430 8.27 20.28 -8.43
CA ILE A 430 7.77 19.44 -7.32
C ILE A 430 8.53 19.77 -6.03
N LYS A 431 9.87 19.81 -6.05
CA LYS A 431 10.67 20.13 -4.85
C LYS A 431 10.48 21.57 -4.34
N ARG A 432 9.94 22.47 -5.16
CA ARG A 432 9.57 23.84 -4.78
C ARG A 432 8.09 23.96 -4.40
N ALA A 433 7.39 22.85 -4.24
CA ALA A 433 5.98 22.79 -3.91
C ALA A 433 5.04 23.46 -4.95
N LEU A 434 5.49 23.63 -6.20
CA LEU A 434 4.67 24.21 -7.29
C LEU A 434 3.78 23.17 -7.97
N VAL A 435 4.09 21.89 -7.80
CA VAL A 435 3.39 20.76 -8.42
C VAL A 435 2.97 19.78 -7.34
N ASN A 436 1.66 19.55 -7.23
CA ASN A 436 1.08 18.51 -6.39
C ASN A 436 1.12 17.17 -7.11
N VAL A 437 1.50 16.11 -6.39
CA VAL A 437 1.61 14.75 -6.92
C VAL A 437 0.61 13.86 -6.20
N THR A 438 -0.22 13.17 -6.96
CA THR A 438 -1.16 12.16 -6.45
C THR A 438 -1.00 10.85 -7.21
N CYS A 439 -1.54 9.77 -6.63
CA CYS A 439 -1.65 8.47 -7.27
C CYS A 439 -3.11 8.01 -7.20
N GLY A 440 -3.83 8.03 -8.31
CA GLY A 440 -5.25 7.71 -8.33
C GLY A 440 -6.08 8.75 -7.55
N GLY A 441 -5.59 9.98 -7.43
CA GLY A 441 -6.15 11.02 -6.57
C GLY A 441 -5.80 10.90 -5.08
N ALA A 442 -5.15 9.82 -4.64
CA ALA A 442 -4.62 9.73 -3.28
C ALA A 442 -3.37 10.64 -3.13
N PRO A 443 -3.21 11.37 -2.02
CA PRO A 443 -1.99 12.14 -1.77
C PRO A 443 -0.75 11.25 -1.76
N ALA A 444 0.29 11.68 -2.48
CA ALA A 444 1.57 11.00 -2.50
C ALA A 444 2.64 11.82 -1.77
N TYR A 445 3.36 11.18 -0.86
CA TYR A 445 4.53 11.77 -0.23
C TYR A 445 5.73 11.65 -1.14
N VAL A 446 6.30 12.79 -1.55
CA VAL A 446 7.48 12.85 -2.42
C VAL A 446 8.73 12.96 -1.56
N TRP A 447 9.58 11.93 -1.61
CA TRP A 447 10.81 11.86 -0.81
C TRP A 447 11.80 12.99 -1.18
N PRO A 448 12.63 13.47 -0.24
CA PRO A 448 13.64 14.47 -0.52
C PRO A 448 14.74 13.91 -1.44
N GLY A 449 15.54 14.80 -2.03
CA GLY A 449 16.66 14.43 -2.90
C GLY A 449 16.34 14.42 -4.40
N GLY A 450 17.18 13.76 -5.18
CA GLY A 450 17.08 13.73 -6.64
C GLY A 450 15.96 12.83 -7.16
N GLY A 451 15.38 13.19 -8.32
CA GLY A 451 14.29 12.44 -8.93
C GLY A 451 12.94 12.63 -8.23
N ILE A 452 11.98 11.80 -8.63
CA ILE A 452 10.62 11.79 -8.09
C ILE A 452 10.36 10.38 -7.55
N THR A 453 10.63 10.19 -6.26
CA THR A 453 10.24 8.97 -5.54
C THR A 453 8.98 9.29 -4.75
N VAL A 454 7.89 8.60 -5.07
CA VAL A 454 6.60 8.76 -4.41
C VAL A 454 6.33 7.61 -3.46
N MET A 455 5.64 7.90 -2.36
CA MET A 455 5.06 6.94 -1.45
C MET A 455 3.57 7.22 -1.30
N ALA A 456 2.71 6.25 -1.63
CA ALA A 456 1.26 6.38 -1.52
C ALA A 456 0.67 5.19 -0.74
N ASP A 457 -0.32 5.46 0.10
CA ASP A 457 -1.06 4.41 0.80
C ASP A 457 -2.09 3.78 -0.14
N VAL A 458 -1.97 2.47 -0.35
CA VAL A 458 -2.85 1.69 -1.24
C VAL A 458 -4.31 1.77 -0.79
N MET A 459 -4.59 1.87 0.51
CA MET A 459 -5.96 1.95 1.01
C MET A 459 -6.67 3.22 0.55
N ARG A 460 -5.92 4.30 0.31
CA ARG A 460 -6.43 5.60 -0.11
C ARG A 460 -6.65 5.71 -1.62
N MET A 461 -6.19 4.72 -2.39
CA MET A 461 -6.31 4.70 -3.85
C MET A 461 -7.61 3.98 -4.27
N PRO A 462 -8.18 4.30 -5.44
CA PRO A 462 -9.29 3.54 -6.01
C PRO A 462 -8.95 2.06 -6.16
N ASP A 463 -9.96 1.20 -6.07
CA ASP A 463 -9.79 -0.23 -6.31
C ASP A 463 -9.29 -0.49 -7.74
N ASN A 464 -8.51 -1.56 -7.90
CA ASN A 464 -7.93 -1.96 -9.18
C ASN A 464 -7.03 -0.89 -9.85
N SER A 465 -6.40 -0.02 -9.04
CA SER A 465 -5.46 1.00 -9.53
C SER A 465 -4.18 0.43 -10.17
N PHE A 466 -3.78 -0.79 -9.85
CA PHE A 466 -2.50 -1.36 -10.27
C PHE A 466 -2.66 -2.41 -11.37
N GLY A 467 -1.82 -2.30 -12.40
CA GLY A 467 -1.68 -3.30 -13.46
C GLY A 467 -0.24 -3.80 -13.59
N THR A 468 0.01 -4.66 -14.57
CA THR A 468 1.37 -5.13 -14.90
C THR A 468 1.62 -5.11 -16.40
N VAL A 469 2.89 -5.24 -16.80
CA VAL A 469 3.28 -5.49 -18.20
C VAL A 469 4.21 -6.71 -18.29
N PRO A 470 4.30 -7.40 -19.46
CA PRO A 470 5.03 -8.66 -19.57
C PRO A 470 6.54 -8.55 -19.33
N THR A 471 7.13 -7.38 -19.61
CA THR A 471 8.45 -7.02 -19.11
C THR A 471 8.25 -6.61 -17.65
N PRO A 472 8.52 -7.49 -16.65
CA PRO A 472 7.86 -7.38 -15.37
C PRO A 472 8.08 -6.01 -14.72
N ALA A 473 6.99 -5.28 -14.58
CA ALA A 473 6.93 -3.94 -14.03
C ALA A 473 5.49 -3.67 -13.61
N ILE A 474 5.33 -2.82 -12.61
CA ILE A 474 4.01 -2.40 -12.15
C ILE A 474 3.56 -1.20 -12.93
N VAL A 475 2.27 -1.16 -13.23
CA VAL A 475 1.59 -0.02 -13.81
C VAL A 475 0.82 0.63 -12.68
N ALA A 476 1.04 1.91 -12.45
CA ALA A 476 0.35 2.67 -11.41
C ALA A 476 -0.05 4.06 -11.92
N PRO A 477 -1.17 4.61 -11.43
CA PRO A 477 -1.58 5.98 -11.77
C PRO A 477 -0.63 6.99 -11.14
N ILE A 478 -0.40 8.10 -11.84
CA ILE A 478 0.25 9.27 -11.28
C ILE A 478 -0.31 10.52 -11.93
N GLU A 479 -0.56 11.54 -11.11
CA GLU A 479 -1.08 12.82 -11.57
C GLU A 479 -0.22 13.98 -11.05
N PHE A 480 -0.06 15.00 -11.89
CA PHE A 480 0.65 16.23 -11.56
C PHE A 480 -0.29 17.41 -11.72
N SER A 481 -0.65 18.05 -10.62
CA SER A 481 -1.54 19.23 -10.61
C SER A 481 -0.75 20.49 -10.27
N MET A 482 -0.92 21.55 -11.06
CA MET A 482 -0.22 22.82 -10.87
C MET A 482 -0.99 23.98 -11.50
N ARG A 483 -0.56 25.22 -11.27
CA ARG A 483 -1.13 26.37 -11.97
C ARG A 483 -0.77 26.29 -13.46
N ARG A 484 -1.64 26.80 -14.32
CA ARG A 484 -1.38 26.84 -15.77
C ARG A 484 -0.06 27.54 -16.12
N ASP A 485 0.24 28.65 -15.45
CA ASP A 485 1.48 29.40 -15.68
C ASP A 485 2.73 28.64 -15.23
N ASP A 486 2.64 27.87 -14.14
CA ASP A 486 3.73 26.98 -13.70
C ASP A 486 3.95 25.85 -14.71
N TYR A 487 2.88 25.30 -15.30
CA TYR A 487 2.96 24.30 -16.36
C TYR A 487 3.63 24.84 -17.64
N LEU A 488 3.30 26.08 -18.03
CA LEU A 488 3.98 26.76 -19.12
C LEU A 488 5.47 26.98 -18.81
N ALA A 489 5.79 27.46 -17.60
CA ALA A 489 7.15 27.78 -17.18
C ALA A 489 8.07 26.55 -17.13
N LEU A 490 7.52 25.36 -16.86
CA LEU A 490 8.28 24.11 -16.89
C LEU A 490 8.40 23.49 -18.29
N GLY A 491 7.92 24.14 -19.35
CA GLY A 491 7.94 23.61 -20.72
C GLY A 491 6.93 22.49 -20.94
N GLY A 492 5.73 22.63 -20.37
CA GLY A 492 4.63 21.70 -20.56
C GLY A 492 4.18 21.62 -22.02
N HIS A 493 3.53 20.52 -22.38
CA HIS A 493 2.96 20.25 -23.70
C HIS A 493 1.68 21.09 -23.93
N MET A 494 1.86 22.40 -24.12
CA MET A 494 0.75 23.37 -24.17
C MET A 494 -0.28 23.08 -25.27
N GLU A 495 0.15 22.49 -26.39
CA GLU A 495 -0.70 22.13 -27.52
C GLU A 495 -1.66 20.97 -27.20
N HIS A 496 -1.36 20.20 -26.14
CA HIS A 496 -2.15 19.05 -25.71
C HIS A 496 -3.06 19.37 -24.51
N ILE A 497 -3.12 20.62 -24.07
CA ILE A 497 -4.06 21.02 -23.01
C ILE A 497 -5.49 21.10 -23.57
N PHE A 498 -6.45 20.46 -22.91
CA PHE A 498 -7.87 20.60 -23.23
C PHE A 498 -8.74 20.80 -21.99
N PRO A 499 -9.91 21.47 -22.11
CA PRO A 499 -10.80 21.72 -20.98
C PRO A 499 -11.37 20.44 -20.37
N LEU A 500 -11.70 20.49 -19.08
CA LEU A 500 -12.35 19.39 -18.35
C LEU A 500 -13.62 18.90 -19.05
N GLU A 501 -14.44 19.79 -19.60
CA GLU A 501 -15.67 19.44 -20.30
C GLU A 501 -15.37 18.54 -21.51
N GLN A 502 -14.28 18.84 -22.22
CA GLN A 502 -13.83 18.02 -23.33
C GLN A 502 -13.27 16.68 -22.84
N ALA A 503 -12.55 16.64 -21.72
CA ALA A 503 -12.06 15.41 -21.11
C ALA A 503 -13.21 14.48 -20.69
N LEU A 504 -14.28 15.05 -20.14
CA LEU A 504 -15.50 14.33 -19.84
C LEU A 504 -16.14 13.84 -21.14
N ALA A 505 -16.34 14.69 -22.14
CA ALA A 505 -17.05 14.29 -23.36
C ALA A 505 -16.33 13.20 -24.17
N ARG A 506 -15.05 13.39 -24.52
CA ARG A 506 -14.32 12.54 -25.50
C ARG A 506 -13.26 11.60 -24.91
N GLY A 507 -12.87 11.82 -23.66
CA GLY A 507 -11.74 11.13 -23.03
C GLY A 507 -10.38 11.69 -23.46
N ALA A 508 -9.39 10.79 -23.55
CA ALA A 508 -8.01 11.13 -23.89
C ALA A 508 -7.87 11.78 -25.27
N TRP A 509 -6.77 12.51 -25.50
CA TRP A 509 -6.55 13.18 -26.78
C TRP A 509 -6.13 12.25 -27.92
N GLN A 510 -5.49 11.13 -27.60
CA GLN A 510 -5.09 10.13 -28.60
C GLN A 510 -6.26 9.22 -29.00
N GLU A 511 -6.16 8.63 -30.18
CA GLU A 511 -7.10 7.59 -30.64
C GLU A 511 -6.59 6.18 -30.30
N ASP A 512 -5.33 5.90 -30.59
CA ASP A 512 -4.71 4.58 -30.42
C ASP A 512 -4.48 4.25 -28.94
N GLY A 513 -5.08 3.16 -28.44
CA GLY A 513 -4.94 2.70 -27.07
C GLY A 513 -5.62 3.60 -26.02
N ALA A 514 -6.58 4.42 -26.44
CA ALA A 514 -7.26 5.35 -25.56
C ALA A 514 -8.48 4.71 -24.87
N PRO A 515 -8.82 5.10 -23.62
CA PRO A 515 -10.01 4.58 -22.91
C PRO A 515 -11.29 4.92 -23.66
N LEU A 516 -12.21 3.96 -23.73
CA LEU A 516 -13.50 4.13 -24.43
C LEU A 516 -14.62 4.62 -23.52
N ALA A 517 -14.41 4.55 -22.20
CA ALA A 517 -15.41 4.92 -21.22
C ALA A 517 -14.76 5.52 -19.97
N ARG A 518 -15.58 6.22 -19.19
CA ARG A 518 -15.27 6.70 -17.85
C ARG A 518 -16.15 6.00 -16.83
N GLN A 519 -15.68 5.94 -15.59
CA GLN A 519 -16.45 5.46 -14.45
C GLN A 519 -16.27 6.44 -13.30
N TRP A 520 -17.38 6.84 -12.69
CA TRP A 520 -17.37 7.71 -11.52
C TRP A 520 -17.10 6.92 -10.24
N VAL A 521 -16.24 7.48 -9.38
CA VAL A 521 -15.91 6.93 -8.06
C VAL A 521 -15.98 8.08 -7.04
N VAL A 522 -16.58 7.82 -5.88
CA VAL A 522 -16.59 8.78 -4.78
C VAL A 522 -15.18 8.85 -4.20
N ILE A 523 -14.66 10.06 -3.98
CA ILE A 523 -13.42 10.22 -3.24
C ILE A 523 -13.63 9.77 -1.78
N ASP A 524 -12.67 9.02 -1.23
CA ASP A 524 -12.67 8.72 0.20
C ASP A 524 -12.72 10.04 1.01
N GLU A 525 -13.64 10.17 1.97
CA GLU A 525 -13.78 11.37 2.79
C GLU A 525 -12.50 11.70 3.59
N ALA A 526 -11.68 10.68 3.90
CA ALA A 526 -10.38 10.86 4.54
C ALA A 526 -9.30 11.41 3.57
N ASN A 527 -9.57 11.42 2.26
CA ASN A 527 -8.69 12.01 1.28
C ASN A 527 -8.98 13.51 1.11
N PRO A 528 -7.94 14.37 1.23
CA PRO A 528 -8.09 15.76 0.85
C PRO A 528 -8.34 15.87 -0.66
N TRP A 529 -9.20 16.80 -1.06
CA TRP A 529 -9.51 17.02 -2.48
C TRP A 529 -8.24 17.32 -3.29
N PRO A 530 -7.91 16.60 -4.38
CA PRO A 530 -6.58 16.68 -5.02
C PRO A 530 -6.16 18.08 -5.48
N LEU A 531 -7.12 18.94 -5.82
CA LEU A 531 -6.91 20.33 -6.21
C LEU A 531 -7.14 21.24 -4.98
N GLY A 532 -6.07 21.77 -4.40
CA GLY A 532 -6.17 22.76 -3.32
C GLY A 532 -5.37 22.46 -2.06
N HIS A 533 -4.54 21.41 -2.06
CA HIS A 533 -3.60 21.14 -0.97
C HIS A 533 -2.16 21.32 -1.44
N PRO A 534 -1.27 21.75 -0.53
CA PRO A 534 0.15 21.78 -0.83
C PRO A 534 0.66 20.34 -1.06
N PRO A 535 1.69 20.18 -1.90
CA PRO A 535 2.34 18.89 -2.10
C PRO A 535 2.93 18.36 -0.78
N MET A 536 2.80 17.05 -0.54
CA MET A 536 3.47 16.40 0.60
C MET A 536 4.93 16.15 0.24
N LEU A 537 5.81 17.01 0.72
CA LEU A 537 7.26 16.93 0.49
C LEU A 537 7.99 16.56 1.78
N GLY A 538 9.04 15.76 1.65
CA GLY A 538 9.93 15.38 2.75
C GLY A 538 11.17 16.22 2.95
#